data_AF-A0A7J2ZHD9-F1
#
_entry.id   AF-A0A7J2ZHD9-F1
#
_cell.length_a   1.000
_cell.length_b   1.000
_cell.length_c   1.000
_cell.angle_alpha   90.00
_cell.angle_beta   90.00
_cell.angle_gamma   90.00
#
_symmetry.space_group_name_H-M   'P 1'
#
loop_
_entity.id
_entity.type
_entity.pdbx_description
1 polymer ?
#
loop_
_entity_poly.entity_id
_entity_poly.type
_entity_poly.pdbx_seq_one_letter_code
_entity_poly.pdbx_strand_id
1 'polypeptide(L)'
;PEVGITSLFFGYFAITLLCRASLMRILRVISLPRLLMLSLSAAAAGVFTMGVSSSLALFVLGFELTALGHGFIFPLTAMIVAKTIPPELRMLGNSVYLSSWDAGLMIGPLISSGLAAVLPLRETIAVMTLTPLIGLAMSTRVGKLGIE
;
A
#
# COMPACT_ATOMS: atom_id res chain seq x y z
N PRO A 1 -2.25 23.83 -14.55
CA PRO A 1 -2.15 22.34 -14.70
C PRO A 1 -1.09 21.74 -13.78
N GLU A 2 0.16 22.22 -13.85
CA GLU A 2 1.28 21.72 -13.04
C GLU A 2 1.06 21.88 -11.54
N VAL A 3 0.63 23.07 -11.10
CA VAL A 3 0.32 23.34 -9.67
C VAL A 3 -0.67 22.33 -9.10
N GLY A 4 -1.70 21.93 -9.87
CA GLY A 4 -2.69 20.96 -9.43
C GLY A 4 -2.12 19.54 -9.26
N ILE A 5 -1.21 19.15 -10.15
CA ILE A 5 -0.52 17.85 -10.07
C ILE A 5 0.44 17.85 -8.87
N THR A 6 1.23 18.92 -8.70
CA THR A 6 2.13 19.06 -7.56
C THR A 6 1.38 19.02 -6.23
N SER A 7 0.24 19.71 -6.11
CA SER A 7 -0.60 19.68 -4.92
C SER A 7 -1.16 18.28 -4.63
N LEU A 8 -1.54 17.52 -5.66
CA LEU A 8 -2.02 16.14 -5.52
C LEU A 8 -0.93 15.23 -4.94
N PHE A 9 0.28 15.26 -5.50
CA PHE A 9 1.39 14.46 -4.96
C PHE A 9 1.84 14.96 -3.58
N PHE A 10 1.77 16.26 -3.32
CA PHE A 10 2.03 16.80 -1.99
C PHE A 10 1.04 16.25 -0.96
N GLY A 11 -0.26 16.25 -1.27
CA GLY A 11 -1.31 15.64 -0.42
C GLY A 11 -0.98 14.19 -0.10
N TYR A 12 -0.71 13.40 -1.14
CA TYR A 12 -0.31 12.01 -1.00
C TYR A 12 0.87 11.81 -0.05
N PHE A 13 1.97 12.52 -0.28
CA PHE A 13 3.17 12.36 0.56
C PHE A 13 2.97 12.91 1.97
N ALA A 14 2.20 13.99 2.15
CA ALA A 14 1.85 14.52 3.46
C ALA A 14 1.02 13.50 4.25
N ILE A 15 0.03 12.87 3.64
CA ILE A 15 -0.75 11.79 4.27
C ILE A 15 0.15 10.63 4.67
N THR A 16 1.00 10.15 3.76
CA THR A 16 1.90 9.02 4.08
C THR A 16 2.83 9.35 5.25
N LEU A 17 3.34 10.59 5.32
CA LEU A 17 4.17 11.06 6.42
C LEU A 17 3.40 11.10 7.75
N LEU A 18 2.17 11.63 7.74
CA LEU A 18 1.31 11.69 8.92
C LEU A 18 0.95 10.28 9.44
N CYS A 19 0.66 9.34 8.54
CA CYS A 19 0.45 7.93 8.88
C CYS A 19 1.68 7.36 9.60
N ARG A 20 2.88 7.54 9.02
CA ARG A 20 4.14 7.07 9.62
C ARG A 20 4.42 7.70 10.97
N ALA A 21 4.24 9.01 11.12
CA ALA A 21 4.44 9.74 12.37
C ALA A 21 3.45 9.28 13.47
N SER A 22 2.26 8.83 13.08
CA SER A 22 1.21 8.40 14.00
C SER A 22 1.23 6.90 14.29
N LEU A 23 2.04 6.11 13.57
CA LEU A 23 2.04 4.65 13.61
C LEU A 23 2.08 4.08 15.03
N MET A 24 3.07 4.49 15.83
CA MET A 24 3.23 3.95 17.19
C MET A 24 2.08 4.29 18.12
N ARG A 25 1.39 5.42 17.89
CA ARG A 25 0.19 5.79 18.67
C ARG A 25 -1.00 4.92 18.26
N ILE A 26 -1.17 4.68 16.97
CA ILE A 26 -2.26 3.83 16.44
C ILE A 26 -2.07 2.38 16.87
N LEU A 27 -0.83 1.88 16.90
CA LEU A 27 -0.55 0.51 17.36
C LEU A 27 -0.83 0.27 18.85
N ARG A 28 -1.08 1.32 19.65
CA ARG A 28 -1.58 1.17 21.02
C ARG A 28 -3.06 0.79 21.09
N VAL A 29 -3.81 1.05 20.01
CA VAL A 29 -5.27 0.85 19.96
C VAL A 29 -5.70 -0.19 18.92
N ILE A 30 -4.89 -0.43 17.89
CA ILE A 30 -5.15 -1.41 16.83
C ILE A 30 -3.94 -2.34 16.71
N SER A 31 -4.16 -3.65 16.71
CA SER A 31 -3.09 -4.64 16.55
C SER A 31 -2.42 -4.55 15.17
N LEU A 32 -1.14 -4.96 15.12
CA LEU A 32 -0.32 -4.90 13.91
C LEU A 32 -0.97 -5.58 12.69
N PRO A 33 -1.52 -6.81 12.79
CA PRO A 33 -2.15 -7.47 11.65
C PRO A 33 -3.44 -6.76 11.21
N ARG A 34 -4.22 -6.24 12.17
CA ARG A 34 -5.48 -5.53 11.88
C ARG A 34 -5.22 -4.22 11.17
N LEU A 35 -4.20 -3.46 11.59
CA LEU A 35 -3.82 -2.22 10.92
C LEU A 35 -3.29 -2.50 9.50
N LEU A 36 -2.58 -3.60 9.28
CA LEU A 36 -2.14 -4.01 7.94
C LEU A 36 -3.33 -4.30 7.03
N MET A 37 -4.31 -5.09 7.50
CA MET A 37 -5.52 -5.38 6.73
C MET A 37 -6.31 -4.10 6.41
N LEU A 38 -6.48 -3.20 7.37
CA LEU A 38 -7.15 -1.91 7.14
C LEU A 38 -6.42 -1.06 6.11
N SER A 39 -5.08 -1.05 6.16
CA SER A 39 -4.24 -0.30 5.22
C SER A 39 -4.32 -0.87 3.80
N LEU A 40 -4.30 -2.19 3.65
CA LEU A 40 -4.47 -2.87 2.35
C LEU A 40 -5.88 -2.66 1.79
N SER A 41 -6.91 -2.71 2.64
CA SER A 41 -8.29 -2.40 2.25
C SER A 41 -8.44 -0.95 1.80
N ALA A 42 -7.85 0.01 2.51
CA ALA A 42 -7.84 1.41 2.10
C ALA A 42 -7.12 1.61 0.75
N ALA A 43 -5.97 0.96 0.56
CA ALA A 43 -5.25 1.00 -0.70
C ALA A 43 -6.08 0.41 -1.86
N ALA A 44 -6.71 -0.74 -1.67
CA ALA A 44 -7.59 -1.35 -2.67
C ALA A 44 -8.79 -0.47 -3.00
N ALA A 45 -9.48 0.05 -1.98
CA ALA A 45 -10.61 0.96 -2.18
C ALA A 45 -10.19 2.23 -2.93
N GLY A 46 -9.04 2.82 -2.60
CA GLY A 46 -8.51 4.01 -3.26
C GLY A 46 -8.19 3.76 -4.75
N VAL A 47 -7.43 2.70 -5.04
CA VAL A 47 -7.04 2.34 -6.42
C VAL A 47 -8.28 2.01 -7.27
N PHE A 48 -9.22 1.25 -6.71
CA PHE A 48 -10.48 0.94 -7.39
C PHE A 48 -11.28 2.22 -7.70
N THR A 49 -11.41 3.10 -6.69
CA THR A 49 -12.12 4.39 -6.83
C THR A 49 -11.49 5.25 -7.93
N MET A 50 -10.16 5.30 -8.03
CA MET A 50 -9.48 5.98 -9.13
C MET A 50 -9.85 5.36 -10.48
N GLY A 51 -9.84 4.03 -10.59
CA GLY A 51 -10.11 3.30 -11.82
C GLY A 51 -11.53 3.46 -12.36
N VAL A 52 -12.52 3.60 -11.47
CA VAL A 52 -13.94 3.80 -11.85
C VAL A 52 -14.38 5.27 -11.80
N SER A 53 -13.46 6.20 -11.55
CA SER A 53 -13.79 7.61 -11.36
C SER A 53 -14.34 8.24 -12.64
N SER A 54 -15.47 8.95 -12.51
CA SER A 54 -16.10 9.74 -13.58
C SER A 54 -15.84 11.24 -13.46
N SER A 55 -15.18 11.66 -12.37
CA SER A 55 -14.86 13.06 -12.09
C SER A 55 -13.49 13.20 -11.44
N LEU A 56 -12.86 14.36 -11.62
CA LEU A 56 -11.56 14.68 -11.01
C LEU A 56 -11.62 14.58 -9.47
N ALA A 57 -12.70 15.05 -8.86
CA ALA A 57 -12.86 15.00 -7.40
C ALA A 57 -12.84 13.55 -6.87
N LEU A 58 -13.50 12.63 -7.56
CA LEU A 58 -13.52 11.22 -7.17
C LEU A 58 -12.16 10.55 -7.40
N PHE A 59 -11.46 10.92 -8.47
CA PHE A 59 -10.09 10.46 -8.72
C PHE A 59 -9.14 10.90 -7.60
N VAL A 60 -9.18 12.18 -7.22
CA VAL A 60 -8.37 12.74 -6.13
C VAL A 60 -8.69 12.05 -4.81
N LEU A 61 -9.97 11.84 -4.49
CA LEU A 61 -10.37 11.11 -3.29
C LEU A 61 -9.78 9.69 -3.26
N GLY A 62 -9.85 8.97 -4.38
CA GLY A 62 -9.26 7.64 -4.51
C GLY A 62 -7.74 7.67 -4.32
N PHE A 63 -7.05 8.64 -4.92
CA PHE A 63 -5.61 8.81 -4.83
C PHE A 63 -5.13 9.08 -3.39
N GLU A 64 -5.81 9.98 -2.68
CA GLU A 64 -5.51 10.28 -1.27
C GLU A 64 -5.87 9.12 -0.34
N LEU A 65 -6.92 8.35 -0.65
CA LEU A 65 -7.26 7.13 0.09
C LEU A 65 -6.19 6.04 -0.11
N THR A 66 -5.60 5.93 -1.30
CA THR A 66 -4.44 5.07 -1.53
C THR A 66 -3.23 5.53 -0.71
N ALA A 67 -3.03 6.84 -0.55
CA ALA A 67 -1.96 7.38 0.28
C ALA A 67 -2.08 6.94 1.76
N LEU A 68 -3.31 6.94 2.31
CA LEU A 68 -3.57 6.47 3.67
C LEU A 68 -3.12 5.02 3.87
N GLY A 69 -3.48 4.14 2.94
CA GLY A 69 -3.05 2.74 2.97
C GLY A 69 -1.54 2.59 2.80
N HIS A 70 -0.96 3.26 1.80
CA HIS A 70 0.47 3.16 1.51
C HIS A 70 1.35 3.66 2.66
N GLY A 71 0.93 4.70 3.39
CA GLY A 71 1.67 5.25 4.52
C GLY A 71 2.02 4.21 5.59
N PHE A 72 1.18 3.19 5.76
CA PHE A 72 1.35 2.14 6.76
C PHE A 72 1.93 0.83 6.24
N ILE A 73 1.64 0.43 5.00
CA ILE A 73 2.00 -0.91 4.49
C ILE A 73 3.49 -1.23 4.67
N PHE A 74 4.37 -0.30 4.30
CA PHE A 74 5.82 -0.49 4.43
C PHE A 74 6.27 -0.72 5.89
N PRO A 75 6.06 0.22 6.83
CA PRO A 75 6.54 0.01 8.20
C PRO A 75 5.86 -1.17 8.91
N LEU A 76 4.58 -1.45 8.64
CA LEU A 76 3.88 -2.59 9.24
C LEU A 76 4.48 -3.93 8.81
N THR A 77 4.76 -4.09 7.52
CA THR A 77 5.35 -5.33 6.99
C THR A 77 6.77 -5.53 7.47
N ALA A 78 7.57 -4.45 7.56
CA ALA A 78 8.90 -4.50 8.19
C ALA A 78 8.83 -4.91 9.68
N MET A 79 7.87 -4.37 10.44
CA MET A 79 7.65 -4.77 11.85
C MET A 79 7.25 -6.24 11.98
N ILE A 80 6.40 -6.75 11.08
CA ILE A 80 6.01 -8.16 11.04
C ILE A 80 7.24 -9.06 10.81
N VAL A 81 8.11 -8.70 9.87
CA VAL A 81 9.37 -9.43 9.63
C VAL A 81 10.24 -9.42 10.90
N ALA A 82 10.42 -8.27 11.53
CA ALA A 82 11.22 -8.16 12.75
C ALA A 82 10.68 -8.98 13.94
N LYS A 83 9.34 -9.08 14.06
CA LYS A 83 8.67 -9.86 15.12
C LYS A 83 8.62 -11.37 14.83
N THR A 84 8.62 -11.79 13.57
CA THR A 84 8.46 -13.21 13.19
C THR A 84 9.77 -13.96 12.98
N ILE A 85 10.81 -13.27 12.51
CA ILE A 85 12.08 -13.91 12.18
C ILE A 85 12.98 -13.99 13.43
N PRO A 86 13.58 -15.16 13.72
CA PRO A 86 14.53 -15.32 14.84
C PRO A 86 15.67 -14.30 14.77
N PRO A 87 16.17 -13.80 15.92
CA PRO A 87 17.22 -12.77 15.96
C PRO A 87 18.42 -13.03 15.05
N GLU A 88 18.86 -14.28 14.97
CA GLU A 88 20.03 -14.75 14.20
C GLU A 88 19.80 -14.66 12.68
N LEU A 89 18.54 -14.67 12.25
CA LEU A 89 18.14 -14.65 10.84
C LEU A 89 17.51 -13.32 10.41
N ARG A 90 17.35 -12.34 11.32
CA ARG A 90 16.66 -11.06 11.01
C ARG A 90 17.29 -10.30 9.86
N MET A 91 18.62 -10.32 9.75
CA MET A 91 19.31 -9.67 8.63
C MET A 91 18.88 -10.29 7.30
N LEU A 92 18.87 -11.63 7.20
CA LEU A 92 18.41 -12.35 6.02
C LEU A 92 16.92 -12.08 5.74
N GLY A 93 16.07 -12.11 6.78
CA GLY A 93 14.64 -11.82 6.65
C GLY A 93 14.37 -10.42 6.10
N ASN A 94 15.08 -9.41 6.60
CA ASN A 94 14.98 -8.03 6.10
C ASN A 94 15.49 -7.92 4.66
N SER A 95 16.59 -8.59 4.30
CA SER A 95 17.10 -8.59 2.93
C SER A 95 16.10 -9.18 1.95
N VAL A 96 15.46 -10.31 2.29
CA VAL A 96 14.41 -10.93 1.46
C VAL A 96 13.21 -9.99 1.32
N TYR A 97 12.79 -9.36 2.42
CA TYR A 97 11.69 -8.40 2.43
C TYR A 97 11.97 -7.19 1.52
N LEU A 98 13.12 -6.54 1.68
CA LEU A 98 13.49 -5.37 0.86
C LEU A 98 13.68 -5.75 -0.62
N SER A 99 14.30 -6.90 -0.89
CA SER A 99 14.41 -7.40 -2.28
C SER A 99 13.04 -7.63 -2.91
N SER A 100 12.07 -8.12 -2.14
CA SER A 100 10.70 -8.31 -2.61
C SER A 100 9.99 -6.97 -2.86
N TRP A 101 10.27 -5.96 -2.03
CA TRP A 101 9.77 -4.60 -2.22
C TRP A 101 10.30 -3.98 -3.51
N ASP A 102 11.60 -4.06 -3.75
CA ASP A 102 12.25 -3.52 -4.96
C ASP A 102 11.80 -4.27 -6.21
N ALA A 103 11.62 -5.60 -6.13
CA ALA A 103 11.03 -6.37 -7.22
C ALA A 103 9.61 -5.89 -7.55
N GLY A 104 8.79 -5.58 -6.53
CA GLY A 104 7.47 -4.98 -6.71
C GLY A 104 7.53 -3.61 -7.41
N LEU A 105 8.47 -2.74 -7.00
CA LEU A 105 8.69 -1.43 -7.63
C LEU A 105 9.18 -1.55 -9.09
N MET A 106 9.88 -2.62 -9.45
CA MET A 106 10.30 -2.88 -10.82
C MET A 106 9.17 -3.49 -11.67
N ILE A 107 8.50 -4.53 -11.15
CA ILE A 107 7.48 -5.29 -11.88
C ILE A 107 6.19 -4.48 -12.05
N GLY A 108 5.81 -3.67 -11.05
CA GLY A 108 4.58 -2.86 -11.08
C GLY A 108 4.48 -1.94 -12.31
N PRO A 109 5.47 -1.08 -12.59
CA PRO A 109 5.52 -0.26 -13.80
C PRO A 109 5.46 -1.08 -15.08
N LEU A 110 6.16 -2.22 -15.16
CA LEU A 110 6.13 -3.09 -16.35
C LEU A 110 4.73 -3.66 -16.62
N ILE A 111 4.06 -4.18 -15.59
CA ILE A 111 2.69 -4.66 -15.70
C ILE A 111 1.74 -3.52 -16.10
N SER A 112 1.82 -2.38 -15.40
CA SER A 112 0.93 -1.24 -15.66
C SER A 112 1.13 -0.67 -17.07
N SER A 113 2.38 -0.59 -17.55
CA SER A 113 2.70 -0.15 -18.91
C SER A 113 2.22 -1.13 -19.97
N GLY A 114 2.37 -2.44 -19.74
CA GLY A 114 1.86 -3.47 -20.65
C GLY A 114 0.34 -3.43 -20.76
N LEU A 115 -0.35 -3.27 -19.63
CA LEU A 115 -1.81 -3.09 -19.60
C LEU A 115 -2.25 -1.80 -20.30
N ALA A 116 -1.57 -0.67 -20.05
CA ALA A 116 -1.89 0.61 -20.67
C ALA A 116 -1.66 0.64 -22.20
N ALA A 117 -0.88 -0.29 -22.75
CA ALA A 117 -0.70 -0.43 -24.19
C ALA A 117 -1.93 -0.99 -24.91
N VAL A 118 -2.82 -1.69 -24.18
CA VAL A 118 -3.98 -2.39 -24.76
C VAL A 118 -5.32 -2.03 -24.10
N LEU A 119 -5.30 -1.41 -22.91
CA LEU A 119 -6.47 -0.96 -22.17
C LEU A 119 -6.46 0.58 -21.98
N PRO A 120 -7.65 1.22 -21.89
CA PRO A 120 -7.75 2.58 -21.39
C PRO A 120 -7.17 2.73 -19.98
N LEU A 121 -6.54 3.87 -19.69
CA LEU A 121 -5.86 4.14 -18.41
C LEU A 121 -6.75 3.87 -17.18
N ARG A 122 -8.04 4.22 -17.24
CA ARG A 122 -9.01 3.96 -16.17
C ARG A 122 -9.13 2.46 -15.85
N GLU A 123 -9.15 1.62 -16.89
CA GLU A 123 -9.28 0.17 -16.77
C GLU A 123 -7.96 -0.44 -16.31
N THR A 124 -6.82 0.08 -16.78
CA THR A 124 -5.50 -0.27 -16.22
C THR A 124 -5.44 -0.04 -14.72
N ILE A 125 -5.83 1.16 -14.25
CA ILE A 125 -5.85 1.49 -12.82
C ILE A 125 -6.82 0.58 -12.06
N ALA A 126 -8.01 0.31 -12.61
CA ALA A 126 -8.98 -0.59 -11.98
C ALA A 126 -8.41 -2.01 -11.82
N VAL A 127 -7.74 -2.56 -12.83
CA VAL A 127 -7.08 -3.87 -12.77
C VAL A 127 -5.96 -3.90 -11.72
N MET A 128 -5.23 -2.80 -11.54
CA MET A 128 -4.18 -2.70 -10.50
C MET A 128 -4.71 -2.83 -9.06
N THR A 129 -6.03 -2.73 -8.84
CA THR A 129 -6.68 -3.05 -7.55
C THR A 129 -6.40 -4.49 -7.11
N LEU A 130 -6.14 -5.41 -8.05
CA LEU A 130 -5.81 -6.79 -7.73
C LEU A 130 -4.56 -6.91 -6.85
N THR A 131 -3.58 -6.01 -6.99
CA THR A 131 -2.34 -6.04 -6.20
C THR A 131 -2.60 -5.89 -4.68
N PRO A 132 -3.24 -4.82 -4.18
CA PRO A 132 -3.56 -4.72 -2.76
C PRO A 132 -4.58 -5.77 -2.31
N LEU A 133 -5.47 -6.27 -3.17
CA LEU A 133 -6.40 -7.36 -2.82
C LEU A 133 -5.68 -8.70 -2.60
N ILE A 134 -4.70 -9.04 -3.43
CA ILE A 134 -3.84 -10.22 -3.22
C ILE A 134 -3.07 -10.07 -1.90
N GLY A 135 -2.49 -8.89 -1.66
CA GLY A 135 -1.84 -8.57 -0.38
C GLY A 135 -2.78 -8.75 0.81
N LEU A 136 -4.02 -8.25 0.70
CA LEU A 136 -5.05 -8.38 1.73
C LEU A 136 -5.37 -9.86 1.99
N ALA A 137 -5.62 -10.65 0.94
CA ALA A 137 -5.89 -12.08 1.04
C ALA A 137 -4.73 -12.83 1.73
N MET A 138 -3.48 -12.53 1.38
CA MET A 138 -2.29 -13.10 2.02
C MET A 138 -2.15 -12.67 3.49
N SER A 139 -2.49 -11.42 3.81
CA SER A 139 -2.37 -10.86 5.16
C SER A 139 -3.28 -11.53 6.19
N THR A 140 -4.37 -12.18 5.77
CA THR A 140 -5.24 -12.97 6.66
C THR A 140 -4.50 -14.09 7.39
N ARG A 141 -3.38 -14.56 6.83
CA ARG A 141 -2.50 -15.57 7.44
C ARG A 141 -1.59 -14.97 8.52
N VAL A 142 -1.32 -13.66 8.46
CA VAL A 142 -0.45 -12.95 9.43
C VAL A 142 -1.10 -12.91 10.81
N GLY A 143 -2.43 -12.73 10.89
CA GLY A 143 -3.16 -12.77 12.16
C GLY A 143 -3.02 -14.11 12.90
N LYS A 144 -2.69 -15.20 12.19
CA LYS A 144 -2.49 -16.54 12.77
C LYS A 144 -1.09 -16.74 13.36
N LEU A 145 -0.17 -15.79 13.16
CA LEU A 145 1.21 -15.89 13.63
C LEU A 145 1.40 -15.47 15.10
N GLY A 146 0.32 -15.13 15.82
CA GLY A 146 0.40 -14.72 17.23
C GLY A 146 1.13 -13.40 17.46
N ILE A 147 1.20 -12.55 16.43
CA ILE A 147 1.87 -11.24 16.47
C ILE A 147 0.87 -10.20 16.97
N GLU A 148 0.67 -10.13 18.28
CA GLU A 148 -0.05 -9.02 18.92
C GLU A 148 0.91 -7.88 19.32
#